data_AF-A0A523BY96-F1
#
_entry.id   AF-A0A523BY96-F1
#
_cell.length_a   1.000
_cell.length_b   1.000
_cell.length_c   1.000
_cell.angle_alpha   90.00
_cell.angle_beta   90.00
_cell.angle_gamma   90.00
#
_symmetry.space_group_name_H-M   'P 1'
#
loop_
_entity.id
_entity.type
_entity.pdbx_description
1 polymer ?
#
loop_
_entity_poly.entity_id
_entity_poly.type
_entity_poly.pdbx_seq_one_letter_code
_entity_poly.pdbx_strand_id
1 'polypeptide(L)'
;MLNRQNYLKVKLFLKFSRDVHGRSSLQISNDFEHLKALLLWAGSQPFGSVPTINTSLSDFLFQNVEKGLDQAELQSILNTNQRFLLWMKAMFPVEFQNIRLSWIMKISVISEGKEVII
;
A
#
# COMPACT_ATOMS: atom_id res chain seq x y z
N MET A 1 13.53 7.75 8.11
CA MET A 1 12.95 7.16 9.34
C MET A 1 11.52 6.72 9.07
N LEU A 2 11.10 5.56 9.58
CA LEU A 2 9.74 5.04 9.40
C LEU A 2 8.83 5.45 10.56
N ASN A 3 7.56 5.72 10.25
CA ASN A 3 6.55 5.96 11.27
C ASN A 3 6.18 4.65 12.00
N ARG A 4 6.44 4.58 13.31
CA ARG A 4 6.17 3.38 14.13
C ARG A 4 4.68 3.00 14.14
N GLN A 5 3.77 3.98 14.15
CA GLN A 5 2.33 3.71 14.18
C GLN A 5 1.86 3.08 12.87
N ASN A 6 2.40 3.53 11.72
CA ASN A 6 2.13 2.91 10.43
C ASN A 6 2.58 1.44 10.42
N TYR A 7 3.77 1.14 10.94
CA TYR A 7 4.27 -0.24 11.04
C TYR A 7 3.35 -1.12 11.90
N LEU A 8 2.89 -0.63 13.06
CA LEU A 8 1.97 -1.38 13.90
C LEU A 8 0.62 -1.64 13.22
N LYS A 9 0.11 -0.69 12.44
CA LYS A 9 -1.10 -0.86 11.64
C LYS A 9 -0.96 -1.92 10.55
N VAL A 10 0.20 -1.97 9.88
CA VAL A 10 0.54 -3.07 8.96
C VAL A 10 0.49 -4.41 9.68
N LYS A 11 1.13 -4.52 10.86
CA LYS A 11 1.12 -5.77 11.64
C LYS A 11 -0.29 -6.18 12.07
N LEU A 12 -1.12 -5.22 12.46
CA LEU A 12 -2.51 -5.48 12.83
C LEU A 12 -3.34 -5.96 11.63
N PHE A 13 -3.18 -5.33 10.46
CA PHE A 13 -3.84 -5.76 9.23
C PHE A 13 -3.46 -7.19 8.83
N LEU A 14 -2.17 -7.54 8.93
CA LEU A 14 -1.70 -8.88 8.58
C LEU A 14 -2.25 -9.94 9.55
N LYS A 15 -2.31 -9.60 10.85
CA LYS A 15 -2.96 -10.45 11.85
C LYS A 15 -4.44 -10.65 11.53
N PHE A 16 -5.18 -9.56 11.30
CA PHE A 16 -6.58 -9.61 10.89
C PHE A 16 -6.77 -10.46 9.62
N SER A 17 -5.93 -10.25 8.61
CA SER A 17 -5.99 -10.98 7.35
C SER A 17 -5.76 -12.48 7.51
N ARG A 18 -4.90 -12.90 8.46
CA ARG A 18 -4.70 -14.31 8.80
C ARG A 18 -5.87 -14.88 9.58
N ASP A 19 -6.25 -14.20 10.65
CA ASP A 19 -7.19 -14.72 11.65
C ASP A 19 -8.64 -14.69 11.15
N VAL A 20 -9.01 -13.70 10.33
CA VAL A 20 -10.39 -13.49 9.86
C VAL A 20 -10.58 -13.97 8.42
N HIS A 21 -9.63 -13.70 7.53
CA HIS A 21 -9.73 -14.10 6.12
C HIS A 21 -9.02 -15.42 5.80
N GLY A 22 -8.44 -16.09 6.80
CA GLY A 22 -7.80 -17.40 6.63
C GLY A 22 -6.61 -17.41 5.67
N ARG A 23 -5.96 -16.26 5.43
CA ARG A 23 -4.80 -16.19 4.52
C ARG A 23 -3.65 -17.05 5.05
N SER A 24 -2.99 -17.76 4.13
CA SER A 24 -1.88 -18.63 4.47
C SER A 24 -0.65 -17.83 4.93
N SER A 25 0.27 -18.48 5.65
CA SER A 25 1.54 -17.85 6.07
C SER A 25 2.32 -17.27 4.88
N LEU A 26 2.34 -17.96 3.74
CA LEU A 26 2.99 -17.47 2.52
C LEU A 26 2.33 -16.20 1.98
N GLN A 27 1.00 -16.16 1.93
CA GLN A 27 0.26 -14.97 1.50
C GLN A 27 0.50 -13.79 2.43
N ILE A 28 0.59 -14.02 3.74
CA ILE A 28 0.90 -12.98 4.73
C ILE A 28 2.32 -12.45 4.57
N SER A 29 3.30 -13.32 4.31
CA SER A 29 4.66 -12.90 4.01
C SER A 29 4.72 -12.03 2.75
N ASN A 30 4.08 -12.46 1.66
CA ASN A 30 4.03 -11.68 0.42
C ASN A 30 3.31 -10.34 0.63
N ASP A 31 2.17 -10.33 1.33
CA ASP A 31 1.47 -9.09 1.65
C ASP A 31 2.34 -8.15 2.49
N PHE A 32 3.16 -8.68 3.41
CA PHE A 32 4.09 -7.87 4.19
C PHE A 32 5.15 -7.21 3.31
N GLU A 33 5.75 -7.95 2.37
CA GLU A 33 6.72 -7.40 1.42
C GLU A 33 6.09 -6.27 0.58
N HIS A 34 4.87 -6.47 0.07
CA HIS A 34 4.15 -5.42 -0.66
C HIS A 34 3.87 -4.16 0.20
N LEU A 35 3.52 -4.35 1.47
CA LEU A 35 3.23 -3.24 2.40
C LEU A 35 4.49 -2.51 2.88
N LYS A 36 5.68 -3.12 2.79
CA LYS A 36 6.94 -2.40 3.03
C LYS A 36 7.11 -1.26 2.04
N ALA A 37 6.70 -1.43 0.79
CA ALA A 37 6.82 -0.38 -0.21
C ALA A 37 5.99 0.86 0.18
N LEU A 38 4.79 0.66 0.72
CA LEU A 38 3.96 1.75 1.25
C LEU A 38 4.55 2.38 2.52
N LEU A 39 5.15 1.59 3.42
CA LEU A 39 5.86 2.12 4.59
C LEU A 39 7.03 3.00 4.18
N LEU A 40 7.82 2.57 3.19
CA LEU A 40 8.95 3.32 2.66
C LEU A 40 8.50 4.61 1.99
N TRP A 41 7.47 4.53 1.13
CA TRP A 41 6.89 5.68 0.46
C TRP A 41 6.33 6.72 1.44
N ALA A 42 5.59 6.28 2.46
CA ALA A 42 5.05 7.18 3.48
C ALA A 42 6.15 7.75 4.40
N GLY A 43 7.25 7.04 4.59
CA GLY A 43 8.36 7.45 5.46
C GLY A 43 7.89 7.72 6.88
N SER A 44 8.07 8.96 7.35
CA SER A 44 7.63 9.42 8.67
C SER A 44 6.19 9.91 8.71
N GLN A 45 5.55 10.14 7.56
CA GLN A 45 4.18 10.66 7.47
C GLN A 45 3.18 9.62 7.97
N PRO A 46 2.18 10.00 8.77
CA PRO A 46 1.13 9.08 9.17
C PRO A 46 0.28 8.67 7.95
N PHE A 47 -0.19 7.42 7.94
CA PHE A 47 -1.01 6.92 6.83
C PHE A 47 -2.30 7.73 6.60
N GLY A 48 -2.88 8.35 7.63
CA GLY A 48 -4.03 9.27 7.47
C GLY A 48 -3.75 10.51 6.61
N SER A 49 -2.48 10.84 6.37
CA SER A 49 -2.04 12.04 5.63
C SER A 49 -1.39 11.72 4.28
N VAL A 50 -1.30 10.44 3.88
CA VAL A 50 -0.61 10.08 2.63
C VAL A 50 -1.12 10.75 1.34
N PRO A 51 -2.39 11.20 1.22
CA PRO A 51 -2.80 11.96 0.04
C PRO A 51 -2.08 13.31 -0.11
N THR A 52 -1.38 13.80 0.92
CA THR A 52 -0.58 15.03 0.85
C THR A 52 0.85 14.79 0.36
N ILE A 53 1.24 13.55 0.10
CA ILE A 53 2.55 13.22 -0.46
C ILE A 53 2.50 13.54 -1.96
N ASN A 54 3.42 14.40 -2.42
CA ASN A 54 3.42 14.89 -3.81
C ASN A 54 3.69 13.78 -4.83
N THR A 55 4.56 12.82 -4.50
CA THR A 55 4.88 11.68 -5.35
C THR A 55 3.83 10.59 -5.15
N SER A 56 3.18 10.11 -6.22
CA SER A 56 2.24 9.00 -6.10
C SER A 56 2.96 7.70 -5.70
N LEU A 57 2.24 6.76 -5.09
CA LEU A 57 2.81 5.45 -4.74
C LEU A 57 3.32 4.72 -5.99
N SER A 58 2.57 4.79 -7.09
CA SER A 58 2.98 4.20 -8.37
C SER A 58 4.28 4.82 -8.89
N ASP A 59 4.42 6.16 -8.87
CA ASP A 59 5.67 6.84 -9.27
C ASP A 59 6.85 6.43 -8.41
N PHE A 60 6.63 6.32 -7.10
CA PHE A 60 7.67 5.87 -6.18
C PHE A 60 8.12 4.44 -6.47
N LEU A 61 7.16 3.53 -6.70
CA LEU A 61 7.43 2.14 -7.05
C LEU A 61 8.20 2.04 -8.35
N PHE A 62 7.80 2.82 -9.36
CA PHE A 62 8.54 2.91 -10.61
C PHE A 62 9.98 3.37 -10.34
N GLN A 63 10.18 4.56 -9.79
CA GLN A 63 11.52 5.14 -9.62
C GLN A 63 12.47 4.35 -8.69
N ASN A 64 11.95 3.67 -7.66
CA ASN A 64 12.77 3.09 -6.58
C ASN A 64 12.75 1.57 -6.56
N VAL A 65 11.82 0.92 -7.25
CA VAL A 65 11.66 -0.54 -7.24
C VAL A 65 11.81 -1.14 -8.66
N GLU A 66 11.82 -0.34 -9.75
CA GLU A 66 11.87 -0.81 -11.16
C GLU A 66 13.07 -1.62 -11.61
N LYS A 67 14.07 -1.91 -10.77
CA LYS A 67 15.09 -2.87 -11.20
C LYS A 67 14.55 -4.30 -11.04
N GLY A 68 13.62 -4.69 -11.94
CA GLY A 68 13.20 -6.07 -12.16
C GLY A 68 11.76 -6.45 -11.76
N LEU A 69 10.87 -5.49 -11.48
CA LEU A 69 9.45 -5.80 -11.28
C LEU A 69 8.72 -5.87 -12.62
N ASP A 70 8.03 -6.99 -12.87
CA ASP A 70 7.07 -7.07 -13.97
C ASP A 70 5.74 -6.35 -13.60
N GLN A 71 4.91 -6.13 -14.62
CA GLN A 71 3.62 -5.44 -14.47
C GLN A 71 2.66 -6.19 -13.52
N ALA A 72 2.73 -7.53 -13.47
CA ALA A 72 1.85 -8.32 -12.62
C ALA A 72 2.22 -8.16 -11.14
N GLU A 73 3.51 -8.13 -10.82
CA GLU A 73 4.01 -7.90 -9.47
C GLU A 73 3.73 -6.47 -9.01
N LEU A 74 3.92 -5.47 -9.89
CA LEU A 74 3.52 -4.09 -9.60
C LEU A 74 2.03 -4.00 -9.26
N GLN A 75 1.19 -4.64 -10.06
CA GLN A 75 -0.25 -4.66 -9.82
C GLN A 75 -0.60 -5.39 -8.49
N SER A 76 0.11 -6.46 -8.16
CA SER A 76 -0.03 -7.20 -6.90
C SER A 76 0.30 -6.34 -5.68
N ILE A 77 1.39 -5.56 -5.76
CA ILE A 77 1.78 -4.58 -4.75
C ILE A 77 0.68 -3.54 -4.59
N LEU A 78 0.23 -2.90 -5.68
CA LEU A 78 -0.78 -1.85 -5.62
C LEU A 78 -2.12 -2.35 -5.08
N ASN A 79 -2.56 -3.54 -5.51
CA ASN A 79 -3.79 -4.18 -5.02
C ASN A 79 -3.70 -4.48 -3.51
N THR A 80 -2.55 -4.93 -3.02
CA THR A 80 -2.33 -5.18 -1.60
C THR A 80 -2.41 -3.90 -0.77
N ASN A 81 -1.78 -2.83 -1.26
CA ASN A 81 -1.83 -1.52 -0.64
C ASN A 81 -3.24 -0.92 -0.63
N GLN A 82 -4.00 -1.10 -1.71
CA GLN A 82 -5.41 -0.69 -1.78
C GLN A 82 -6.26 -1.43 -0.74
N ARG A 83 -6.17 -2.77 -0.66
CA ARG A 83 -6.91 -3.55 0.35
C ARG A 83 -6.60 -3.09 1.77
N PHE A 84 -5.32 -2.84 2.06
CA PHE A 84 -4.89 -2.33 3.35
C PHE A 84 -5.50 -0.96 3.66
N LEU A 85 -5.45 -0.01 2.72
CA LEU A 85 -5.99 1.34 2.93
C LEU A 85 -7.52 1.35 3.07
N LEU A 86 -8.23 0.48 2.35
CA LEU A 86 -9.66 0.27 2.54
C LEU A 86 -9.96 -0.25 3.95
N TRP A 87 -9.21 -1.25 4.41
CA TRP A 87 -9.34 -1.78 5.76
C TRP A 87 -9.03 -0.72 6.83
N MET A 88 -7.98 0.08 6.63
CA MET A 88 -7.62 1.18 7.52
C MET A 88 -8.75 2.21 7.61
N LYS A 89 -9.37 2.58 6.48
CA LYS A 89 -10.50 3.50 6.46
C LYS A 89 -11.72 2.96 7.23
N ALA A 90 -11.95 1.66 7.18
CA ALA A 90 -13.03 1.00 7.92
C ALA A 90 -12.72 0.89 9.43
N MET A 91 -11.49 0.53 9.80
CA MET A 91 -11.11 0.29 11.20
C MET A 91 -10.72 1.55 11.97
N PHE A 92 -10.26 2.59 11.29
CA PHE A 92 -9.80 3.86 11.87
C PHE A 92 -10.47 5.05 11.20
N PRO A 93 -11.81 5.15 11.22
CA PRO A 93 -12.56 6.11 10.42
C PRO A 93 -12.22 7.56 10.75
N VAL A 94 -11.94 7.88 12.02
CA VAL A 94 -11.56 9.25 12.46
C VAL A 94 -10.19 9.65 11.91
N GLU A 95 -9.22 8.74 11.93
CA GLU A 95 -7.86 9.02 11.43
C GLU A 95 -7.84 9.09 9.89
N PHE A 96 -8.68 8.30 9.21
CA PHE A 96 -8.73 8.18 7.76
C PHE A 96 -9.92 8.96 7.14
N GLN A 97 -10.56 9.86 7.90
CA GLN A 97 -11.74 10.60 7.44
C GLN A 97 -11.44 11.45 6.21
N ASN A 98 -10.25 12.06 6.16
CA ASN A 98 -9.83 12.97 5.09
C ASN A 98 -9.38 12.25 3.81
N ILE A 99 -9.17 10.93 3.86
CA ILE A 99 -8.82 10.14 2.69
C ILE A 99 -10.08 9.78 1.93
N ARG A 100 -10.25 10.37 0.73
CA ARG A 100 -11.39 10.07 -0.13
C ARG A 100 -11.34 8.63 -0.61
N LEU A 101 -12.47 7.95 -0.64
CA LEU A 101 -12.56 6.57 -1.16
C LEU A 101 -12.10 6.52 -2.63
N SER A 102 -12.49 7.50 -3.44
CA SER A 102 -12.06 7.62 -4.84
C SER A 102 -10.55 7.78 -5.00
N TRP A 103 -9.85 8.34 -4.00
CA TRP A 103 -8.39 8.40 -4.01
C TRP A 103 -7.79 7.01 -3.77
N ILE A 104 -8.30 6.27 -2.78
CA ILE A 104 -7.87 4.88 -2.50
C ILE A 104 -8.08 3.99 -3.73
N MET A 105 -9.21 4.15 -4.42
CA MET A 105 -9.53 3.38 -5.63
C MET A 105 -8.58 3.64 -6.80
N LYS A 106 -7.97 4.84 -6.88
CA LYS A 106 -7.02 5.18 -7.94
C LYS A 106 -5.62 4.61 -7.71
N ILE A 107 -5.31 4.11 -6.52
CA ILE A 107 -3.98 3.57 -6.20
C ILE A 107 -3.64 2.34 -7.04
N SER A 108 -4.62 1.48 -7.32
CA SER A 108 -4.43 0.27 -8.11
C SER A 108 -4.52 0.48 -9.62
N VAL A 109 -4.73 1.72 -10.07
CA VAL A 109 -4.78 2.04 -11.49
C VAL A 109 -3.37 2.41 -11.95
N ILE A 110 -2.76 1.52 -12.74
CA ILE A 110 -1.56 1.84 -13.50
C ILE A 110 -2.01 2.68 -14.70
N SER A 111 -1.55 3.93 -14.82
CA SER A 111 -1.88 4.76 -15.99
C SER A 111 -1.18 4.22 -17.24
N GLU A 112 -1.98 3.92 -18.28
CA GLU A 112 -1.49 3.59 -19.63
C GLU A 112 -0.57 4.74 -20.12
N GLY A 113 0.67 4.42 -20.48
CA GLY A 113 1.72 5.38 -20.84
C GLY A 113 2.98 5.34 -19.97
N LYS A 114 2.97 4.58 -18.87
CA LYS A 114 4.18 4.14 -18.15
C LYS A 114 4.51 2.67 -18.43
N GLU A 115 4.29 2.26 -19.67
CA GLU A 115 4.76 0.97 -20.14
C GLU A 115 6.27 1.07 -20.30
N VAL A 116 6.99 0.26 -19.54
CA VAL A 116 8.43 0.05 -19.71
C VAL A 116 8.64 -0.41 -21.14
N ILE A 117 9.31 0.40 -21.95
CA ILE A 117 9.85 -0.06 -23.23
C ILE A 117 10.90 -1.11 -22.86
N ILE A 118 10.59 -2.37 -23.14
CA ILE A 118 11.48 -3.53 -22.99
C ILE A 118 12.58 -3.45 -24.05
#